data_AF-A0A0K1Q1F0-F1
#
_entry.id   AF-A0A0K1Q1F0-F1
#
_cell.length_a   1.000
_cell.length_b   1.000
_cell.length_c   1.000
_cell.angle_alpha   90.00
_cell.angle_beta   90.00
_cell.angle_gamma   90.00
#
_symmetry.space_group_name_H-M   'P 1'
#
loop_
_entity.id
_entity.type
_entity.pdbx_description
1 polymer ?
#
loop_
_entity_poly.entity_id
_entity_poly.type
_entity_poly.pdbx_seq_one_letter_code
_entity_poly.pdbx_strand_id
1 'polypeptide(L)'
;MDTARSIFDLLGPQGNVPSLGRAERLLLASIAMLGALACAAGWGALVGVASGHAATDAVLAPVLLLASGLTALPLTLFVARVFGRGLRISDLLLAYGTGAFAGGAALLLVAPLVSLYQHSSTLVGGNIGSASALFGVLFGGFVFVRTLGKLADTPEARRSLIAPTLLLLVLQALGIAQLASVMPPLFEHRTTIGHGVDALGSTSPEAP
;
A
#
# COMPACT_ATOMS: atom_id res chain seq x y z
N MET A 1 9.04 -16.29 21.21
CA MET A 1 9.17 -16.24 19.74
C MET A 1 9.47 -14.81 19.36
N ASP A 2 10.48 -14.58 18.51
CA ASP A 2 10.77 -13.24 17.98
C ASP A 2 9.76 -12.88 16.89
N THR A 3 8.72 -12.14 17.27
CA THR A 3 7.65 -11.69 16.38
C THR A 3 8.18 -10.98 15.13
N ALA A 4 9.23 -10.17 15.30
CA ALA A 4 9.88 -9.46 14.18
C ALA A 4 10.48 -10.45 13.17
N ARG A 5 11.17 -11.49 13.64
CA ARG A 5 11.78 -12.51 12.78
C ARG A 5 10.73 -13.24 11.96
N SER A 6 9.59 -13.61 12.55
CA SER A 6 8.49 -14.26 11.83
C SER A 6 7.95 -13.40 10.67
N ILE A 7 7.85 -12.08 10.86
CA ILE A 7 7.42 -11.16 9.79
C ILE A 7 8.45 -11.12 8.66
N PHE A 8 9.74 -11.03 9.00
CA PHE A 8 10.81 -11.05 8.00
C PHE A 8 10.92 -12.38 7.26
N ASP A 9 10.70 -13.51 7.93
CA ASP A 9 10.68 -14.84 7.30
C ASP A 9 9.50 -14.97 6.31
N LEU A 10 8.34 -14.39 6.65
CA LEU A 10 7.20 -14.31 5.72
C LEU A 10 7.53 -13.46 4.49
N LEU A 11 8.17 -12.31 4.68
CA LEU A 11 8.63 -11.43 3.59
C LEU A 11 9.78 -12.02 2.76
N GLY A 12 10.62 -12.85 3.39
CA GLY A 12 11.87 -13.34 2.82
C GLY A 12 11.72 -14.27 1.61
N PRO A 13 12.83 -14.62 0.94
CA PRO A 13 12.78 -15.54 -0.18
C PRO A 13 12.44 -16.97 0.23
N GLN A 14 12.77 -17.37 1.46
CA GLN A 14 12.69 -18.74 1.95
C GLN A 14 11.23 -19.19 2.22
N GLY A 15 10.95 -20.47 1.97
CA GLY A 15 9.62 -21.08 2.02
C GLY A 15 9.26 -21.73 3.36
N ASN A 16 10.13 -21.70 4.37
CA ASN A 16 9.82 -22.26 5.68
C ASN A 16 8.96 -21.29 6.48
N VAL A 17 7.64 -21.34 6.27
CA VAL A 17 6.71 -20.71 7.20
C VAL A 17 6.62 -21.60 8.43
N PRO A 18 6.95 -21.10 9.64
CA PRO A 18 6.77 -21.88 10.86
C PRO A 18 5.32 -22.39 10.98
N SER A 19 5.11 -23.50 11.69
CA SER A 19 3.77 -24.00 12.00
C SER A 19 3.07 -23.07 13.00
N LEU A 20 2.58 -21.93 12.52
CA LEU A 20 1.95 -20.91 13.34
C LEU A 20 0.53 -21.33 13.72
N GLY A 21 0.18 -21.18 15.00
CA GLY A 21 -1.18 -21.35 15.50
C GLY A 21 -2.14 -20.27 14.99
N ARG A 22 -3.45 -20.49 15.09
CA ARG A 22 -4.47 -19.51 14.62
C ARG A 22 -4.35 -18.15 15.31
N ALA A 23 -4.18 -18.15 16.63
CA ALA A 23 -4.05 -16.92 17.42
C ALA A 23 -2.79 -16.13 17.03
N GLU A 24 -1.69 -16.84 16.80
CA GLU A 24 -0.42 -16.23 16.41
C GLU A 24 -0.48 -15.62 15.00
N ARG A 25 -1.13 -16.30 14.04
CA ARG A 25 -1.36 -15.73 12.70
C ARG A 25 -2.16 -14.44 12.76
N LEU A 26 -3.19 -14.38 13.60
CA LEU A 26 -3.98 -13.17 13.80
C LEU A 26 -3.18 -12.06 14.48
N LEU A 27 -2.36 -12.39 15.48
CA LEU A 27 -1.47 -11.42 16.12
C LEU A 27 -0.47 -10.84 15.10
N LEU A 28 0.17 -11.68 14.29
CA LEU A 28 1.10 -11.26 13.24
C LEU A 28 0.40 -10.41 12.17
N ALA A 29 -0.81 -10.79 11.75
CA ALA A 29 -1.63 -10.02 10.82
C ALA A 29 -1.92 -8.62 11.39
N SER A 30 -2.32 -8.53 12.66
CA SER A 30 -2.60 -7.26 13.33
C SER A 30 -1.34 -6.39 13.45
N ILE A 31 -0.21 -6.97 13.83
CA ILE A 31 1.07 -6.24 13.94
C ILE A 31 1.52 -5.73 12.57
N ALA A 32 1.43 -6.57 11.53
CA ALA A 32 1.76 -6.17 10.17
C ALA A 32 0.82 -5.04 9.69
N MET A 33 -0.48 -5.13 10.00
CA MET A 33 -1.43 -4.06 9.67
C MET A 33 -1.10 -2.76 10.40
N LEU A 34 -0.82 -2.81 11.71
CA LEU A 34 -0.40 -1.62 12.47
C LEU A 34 0.89 -1.00 11.90
N GLY A 35 1.86 -1.84 11.53
CA GLY A 35 3.06 -1.40 10.83
C GLY A 35 2.74 -0.74 9.48
N ALA A 36 1.82 -1.30 8.71
CA ALA A 36 1.38 -0.74 7.44
C ALA A 36 0.76 0.67 7.63
N LEU A 37 -0.07 0.84 8.66
CA LEU A 37 -0.67 2.13 9.01
C LEU A 37 0.39 3.14 9.43
N ALA A 38 1.36 2.74 10.25
CA ALA A 38 2.46 3.61 10.64
C ALA A 38 3.30 4.05 9.43
N CYS A 39 3.61 3.13 8.52
CA CYS A 39 4.32 3.46 7.29
C CYS A 39 3.50 4.36 6.35
N ALA A 40 2.20 4.10 6.21
CA ALA A 40 1.30 4.95 5.42
C ALA A 40 1.21 6.36 6.00
N ALA A 41 1.10 6.49 7.33
CA ALA A 41 1.13 7.78 8.02
C ALA A 41 2.45 8.51 7.79
N GLY A 42 3.59 7.81 7.88
CA GLY A 42 4.91 8.39 7.60
C GLY A 42 5.06 8.85 6.14
N TRP A 43 4.57 8.05 5.18
CA TRP A 43 4.56 8.45 3.77
C TRP A 43 3.68 9.69 3.55
N GLY A 44 2.46 9.69 4.08
CA GLY A 44 1.54 10.82 4.00
C GLY A 44 2.13 12.09 4.61
N ALA A 45 2.76 11.98 5.79
CA ALA A 45 3.44 13.10 6.44
C ALA A 45 4.53 13.70 5.54
N LEU A 46 5.41 12.86 4.97
CA LEU A 46 6.55 13.29 4.15
C LEU A 46 6.13 13.92 2.81
N VAL A 47 5.04 13.39 2.23
CA VAL A 47 4.39 13.97 1.05
C VAL A 47 3.79 15.33 1.39
N GLY A 48 3.04 15.44 2.49
CA GLY A 48 2.36 16.68 2.87
C GLY A 48 3.29 17.80 3.36
N VAL A 49 4.60 17.56 3.54
CA VAL A 49 5.54 18.62 3.95
C VAL A 49 5.59 19.75 2.92
N ALA A 50 5.62 19.43 1.63
CA ALA A 50 5.78 20.43 0.57
C ALA A 50 4.58 21.38 0.45
N SER A 51 3.38 20.88 0.75
CA SER A 51 2.10 21.59 0.68
C SER A 51 1.67 22.20 2.02
N GLY A 52 2.40 21.97 3.12
CA GLY A 52 2.02 22.41 4.46
C GLY A 52 0.89 21.57 5.09
N HIS A 53 0.50 20.45 4.47
CA HIS A 53 -0.59 19.57 4.92
C HIS A 53 -0.09 18.28 5.62
N ALA A 54 1.17 18.22 6.03
CA ALA A 54 1.80 17.03 6.62
C ALA A 54 0.95 16.35 7.70
N ALA A 55 0.34 17.11 8.62
CA ALA A 55 -0.49 16.55 9.68
C ALA A 55 -1.79 15.92 9.15
N THR A 56 -2.44 16.57 8.19
CA THR A 56 -3.67 16.07 7.55
C THR A 56 -3.36 14.82 6.73
N ASP A 57 -2.30 14.84 5.92
CA ASP A 57 -1.93 13.74 5.03
C ASP A 57 -1.42 12.52 5.81
N ALA A 58 -0.78 12.73 6.97
CA ALA A 58 -0.42 11.66 7.90
C ALA A 58 -1.63 10.90 8.44
N VAL A 59 -2.80 11.53 8.50
CA VAL A 59 -4.06 10.90 8.93
C VAL A 59 -4.83 10.33 7.73
N LEU A 60 -4.86 11.03 6.59
CA LEU A 60 -5.60 10.60 5.41
C LEU A 60 -5.02 9.32 4.81
N ALA A 61 -3.70 9.19 4.70
CA ALA A 61 -3.05 8.01 4.13
C ALA A 61 -3.41 6.69 4.84
N PRO A 62 -3.30 6.55 6.18
CA PRO A 62 -3.73 5.34 6.86
C PRO A 62 -5.25 5.14 6.84
N VAL A 63 -6.05 6.22 6.83
CA VAL A 63 -7.52 6.11 6.70
C VAL A 63 -7.89 5.54 5.33
N LEU A 64 -7.24 5.97 4.24
CA LEU A 64 -7.44 5.41 2.90
C LEU A 64 -7.11 3.92 2.85
N LEU A 65 -5.99 3.51 3.46
CA LEU A 65 -5.61 2.11 3.54
C LEU A 65 -6.61 1.28 4.35
N LEU A 66 -7.09 1.80 5.49
CA LEU A 66 -8.10 1.12 6.32
C LEU A 66 -9.44 1.01 5.61
N ALA A 67 -9.96 2.12 5.08
CA ALA A 67 -11.27 2.16 4.44
C ALA A 67 -11.30 1.27 3.18
N SER A 68 -10.25 1.32 2.35
CA SER A 68 -10.14 0.41 1.21
C SER A 68 -10.08 -1.06 1.65
N GLY A 69 -9.32 -1.37 2.70
CA GLY A 69 -9.31 -2.72 3.28
C GLY A 69 -10.67 -3.18 3.80
N LEU A 70 -11.37 -2.33 4.56
CA LEU A 70 -12.68 -2.64 5.13
C LEU A 70 -13.76 -2.85 4.08
N THR A 71 -13.66 -2.19 2.93
CA THR A 71 -14.59 -2.41 1.80
C THR A 71 -14.26 -3.70 1.04
N ALA A 72 -12.98 -4.01 0.83
CA ALA A 72 -12.55 -5.14 0.02
C ALA A 72 -12.55 -6.50 0.77
N LEU A 73 -12.19 -6.49 2.06
CA LEU A 73 -12.01 -7.71 2.85
C LEU A 73 -13.29 -8.55 3.02
N PRO A 74 -14.47 -8.01 3.37
CA PRO A 74 -15.66 -8.83 3.60
C PRO A 74 -16.07 -9.65 2.37
N LEU A 75 -16.09 -9.00 1.20
CA LEU A 75 -16.44 -9.66 -0.06
C LEU A 75 -15.36 -10.65 -0.49
N THR A 76 -14.09 -10.33 -0.28
CA THR A 76 -12.97 -11.26 -0.52
C THR A 76 -13.05 -12.50 0.38
N LEU A 77 -13.34 -12.31 1.67
CA LEU A 77 -13.49 -13.41 2.62
C LEU A 77 -14.66 -14.32 2.26
N PHE A 78 -15.77 -13.72 1.81
CA PHE A 78 -16.91 -14.47 1.30
C PHE A 78 -16.53 -15.33 0.09
N VAL A 79 -15.89 -14.74 -0.92
CA VAL A 79 -15.43 -15.46 -2.12
C VAL A 79 -14.39 -16.52 -1.77
N ALA A 80 -13.45 -16.22 -0.87
CA ALA A 80 -12.48 -17.19 -0.38
C ALA A 80 -13.18 -18.37 0.34
N ARG A 81 -14.28 -18.14 1.05
CA ARG A 81 -15.02 -19.21 1.72
C ARG A 81 -15.81 -20.09 0.75
N VAL A 82 -16.30 -19.53 -0.35
CA VAL A 82 -17.08 -20.23 -1.39
C VAL A 82 -16.16 -21.00 -2.34
N PHE A 83 -15.06 -20.39 -2.78
CA PHE A 83 -14.17 -20.97 -3.80
C PHE A 83 -12.90 -21.60 -3.21
N GLY A 84 -12.43 -21.14 -2.05
CA GLY A 84 -11.17 -21.56 -1.44
C GLY A 84 -11.31 -22.87 -0.67
N ARG A 85 -11.05 -23.99 -1.34
CA ARG A 85 -10.93 -25.30 -0.67
C ARG A 85 -9.58 -25.38 0.04
N GLY A 86 -9.61 -25.59 1.35
CA GLY A 86 -8.42 -25.82 2.17
C GLY A 86 -7.70 -24.56 2.67
N LEU A 87 -8.15 -23.35 2.31
CA LEU A 87 -7.57 -22.13 2.84
C LEU A 87 -8.23 -21.73 4.16
N ARG A 88 -7.43 -21.33 5.15
CA ARG A 88 -7.94 -20.73 6.38
C ARG A 88 -8.08 -19.22 6.21
N ILE A 89 -9.13 -18.65 6.77
CA ILE A 89 -9.33 -17.19 6.82
C ILE A 89 -8.14 -16.47 7.46
N SER A 90 -7.52 -17.08 8.48
CA SER A 90 -6.31 -16.55 9.12
C SER A 90 -5.15 -16.34 8.15
N ASP A 91 -5.09 -17.13 7.08
CA ASP A 91 -3.97 -17.13 6.14
C ASP A 91 -4.14 -15.99 5.15
N LEU A 92 -5.39 -15.74 4.74
CA LEU A 92 -5.75 -14.57 3.96
C LEU A 92 -5.49 -13.27 4.73
N LEU A 93 -5.89 -13.21 6.01
CA LEU A 93 -5.66 -12.04 6.85
C LEU A 93 -4.16 -11.80 7.11
N LEU A 94 -3.39 -12.87 7.36
CA LEU A 94 -1.95 -12.78 7.51
C LEU A 94 -1.29 -12.29 6.21
N ALA A 95 -1.61 -12.90 5.08
CA ALA A 95 -1.09 -12.47 3.78
C ALA A 95 -1.44 -11.01 3.49
N TYR A 96 -2.69 -10.60 3.78
CA TYR A 96 -3.15 -9.22 3.61
C TYR A 96 -2.33 -8.25 4.48
N GLY A 97 -2.19 -8.54 5.77
CA GLY A 97 -1.39 -7.71 6.68
C GLY A 97 0.07 -7.61 6.23
N THR A 98 0.69 -8.73 5.83
CA THR A 98 2.08 -8.74 5.32
C THR A 98 2.22 -7.96 4.02
N GLY A 99 1.28 -8.10 3.08
CA GLY A 99 1.26 -7.35 1.82
C GLY A 99 1.07 -5.85 2.05
N ALA A 100 0.12 -5.47 2.90
CA ALA A 100 -0.11 -4.07 3.28
C ALA A 100 1.13 -3.46 3.96
N PHE A 101 1.77 -4.20 4.86
CA PHE A 101 3.01 -3.77 5.51
C PHE A 101 4.13 -3.55 4.49
N ALA A 102 4.35 -4.50 3.59
CA ALA A 102 5.39 -4.38 2.57
C ALA A 102 5.13 -3.22 1.61
N GLY A 103 3.89 -3.03 1.18
CA GLY A 103 3.47 -1.89 0.36
C GLY A 103 3.69 -0.56 1.09
N GLY A 104 3.25 -0.46 2.35
CA GLY A 104 3.48 0.71 3.20
C GLY A 104 4.96 1.02 3.41
N ALA A 105 5.77 0.01 3.70
CA ALA A 105 7.22 0.16 3.84
C ALA A 105 7.87 0.63 2.52
N ALA A 106 7.46 0.07 1.38
CA ALA A 106 7.93 0.51 0.07
C ALA A 106 7.57 1.98 -0.21
N LEU A 107 6.34 2.40 0.15
CA LEU A 107 5.93 3.80 0.07
C LEU A 107 6.81 4.70 0.94
N LEU A 108 7.00 4.32 2.21
CA LEU A 108 7.83 5.08 3.13
C LEU A 108 9.28 5.23 2.64
N LEU A 109 9.83 4.19 2.00
CA LEU A 109 11.17 4.23 1.40
C LEU A 109 11.27 5.19 0.22
N VAL A 110 10.22 5.31 -0.61
CA VAL A 110 10.21 6.24 -1.75
C VAL A 110 9.75 7.65 -1.38
N ALA A 111 9.18 7.86 -0.19
CA ALA A 111 8.65 9.15 0.25
C ALA A 111 9.66 10.32 0.18
N PRO A 112 10.95 10.17 0.56
CA PRO A 112 11.94 11.23 0.42
C PRO A 112 12.11 11.69 -1.04
N LEU A 113 12.05 10.76 -2.01
CA LEU A 113 12.11 11.10 -3.43
C LEU A 113 10.87 11.89 -3.85
N VAL A 114 9.68 11.45 -3.44
CA VAL A 114 8.42 12.16 -3.73
C VAL A 114 8.46 13.59 -3.18
N SER A 115 8.89 13.74 -1.93
CA SER A 115 9.03 15.05 -1.27
C SER A 115 9.99 15.97 -2.01
N LEU A 116 11.14 15.45 -2.47
CA LEU A 116 12.12 16.21 -3.24
C LEU A 116 11.55 16.70 -4.57
N TYR A 117 10.80 15.86 -5.29
CA TYR A 117 10.19 16.24 -6.56
C TYR A 117 9.02 17.22 -6.40
N GLN A 118 8.26 17.12 -5.31
CA GLN A 118 7.20 18.08 -5.02
C GLN A 118 7.74 19.47 -4.68
N HIS A 119 8.95 19.57 -4.13
CA HIS A 119 9.60 20.86 -3.93
C HIS A 119 10.19 21.44 -5.24
N SER A 120 10.56 20.59 -6.21
CA SER A 120 11.30 21.03 -7.40
C SER A 120 10.44 21.33 -8.62
N SER A 121 9.31 20.64 -8.84
CA SER A 121 8.47 20.80 -10.03
C SER A 121 6.98 20.68 -9.73
N THR A 122 6.21 21.66 -10.22
CA THR A 122 4.74 21.68 -10.13
C THR A 122 4.10 20.66 -11.06
N LEU A 123 4.69 20.43 -12.23
CA LEU A 123 4.16 19.53 -13.26
C LEU A 123 4.42 18.06 -12.94
N VAL A 124 5.57 17.77 -12.33
CA VAL A 124 6.03 16.39 -12.13
C VAL A 124 5.69 15.87 -10.73
N GLY A 125 5.60 16.75 -9.72
CA GLY A 125 5.39 16.36 -8.32
C GLY A 125 4.14 15.51 -8.08
N GLY A 126 2.99 15.91 -8.63
CA GLY A 126 1.72 15.17 -8.48
C GLY A 126 1.73 13.81 -9.18
N ASN A 127 2.36 13.73 -10.36
CA ASN A 127 2.50 12.48 -11.11
C ASN A 127 3.43 11.49 -10.39
N ILE A 128 4.53 11.96 -9.81
CA ILE A 128 5.44 11.13 -9.01
C ILE A 128 4.76 10.64 -7.72
N GLY A 129 3.97 11.51 -7.07
CA GLY A 129 3.15 11.10 -5.93
C GLY A 129 2.21 9.95 -6.28
N SER A 130 1.46 10.08 -7.37
CA SER A 130 0.54 9.05 -7.86
C SER A 130 1.26 7.77 -8.29
N ALA A 131 2.42 7.90 -8.97
CA ALA A 131 3.24 6.76 -9.36
C ALA A 131 3.80 6.02 -8.14
N SER A 132 4.19 6.74 -7.08
CA SER A 132 4.66 6.14 -5.83
C SER A 132 3.55 5.34 -5.15
N ALA A 133 2.33 5.90 -5.08
CA ALA A 133 1.15 5.21 -4.55
C ALA A 133 0.87 3.91 -5.33
N LEU A 134 0.88 3.98 -6.66
CA LEU A 134 0.70 2.82 -7.53
C LEU A 134 1.80 1.77 -7.29
N PHE A 135 3.06 2.19 -7.17
CA PHE A 135 4.17 1.30 -6.85
C PHE A 135 3.96 0.58 -5.51
N GLY A 136 3.51 1.28 -4.47
CA GLY A 136 3.19 0.68 -3.18
C GLY A 136 2.09 -0.38 -3.26
N VAL A 137 1.02 -0.11 -4.02
CA VAL A 137 -0.07 -1.06 -4.26
C VAL A 137 0.41 -2.29 -5.02
N LEU A 138 1.19 -2.10 -6.09
CA LEU A 138 1.72 -3.21 -6.89
C LEU A 138 2.70 -4.06 -6.08
N PHE A 139 3.60 -3.45 -5.32
CA PHE A 139 4.57 -4.15 -4.48
C PHE A 139 3.89 -4.91 -3.34
N GLY A 140 2.94 -4.28 -2.65
CA GLY A 140 2.15 -4.92 -1.61
C GLY A 140 1.30 -6.08 -2.16
N GLY A 141 0.69 -5.90 -3.33
CA GLY A 141 -0.05 -6.96 -4.04
C GLY A 141 0.84 -8.13 -4.43
N PHE A 142 2.05 -7.87 -4.95
CA PHE A 142 3.03 -8.92 -5.25
C PHE A 142 3.42 -9.71 -3.99
N VAL A 143 3.71 -9.03 -2.88
CA VAL A 143 4.03 -9.68 -1.60
C VAL A 143 2.83 -10.46 -1.05
N PHE A 144 1.61 -9.93 -1.17
CA PHE A 144 0.38 -10.64 -0.81
C PHE A 144 0.26 -11.97 -1.56
N VAL A 145 0.35 -11.96 -2.90
CA VAL A 145 0.27 -13.18 -3.72
C VAL A 145 1.37 -14.16 -3.36
N ARG A 146 2.60 -13.66 -3.15
CA ARG A 146 3.75 -14.46 -2.74
C ARG A 146 3.50 -15.15 -1.39
N THR A 147 3.09 -14.40 -0.37
CA THR A 147 2.84 -14.91 0.99
C THR A 147 1.71 -15.92 0.98
N LEU A 148 0.62 -15.64 0.27
CA LEU A 148 -0.50 -16.56 0.12
C LEU A 148 -0.08 -17.85 -0.59
N GLY A 149 0.79 -17.75 -1.60
CA GLY A 149 1.39 -18.89 -2.29
C GLY A 149 2.29 -19.75 -1.39
N LYS A 150 2.94 -19.18 -0.37
CA LYS A 150 3.70 -19.92 0.64
C LYS A 150 2.81 -20.61 1.67
N LEU A 151 1.65 -20.02 1.98
CA LEU A 151 0.69 -20.55 2.95
C LEU A 151 -0.22 -21.65 2.37
N ALA A 152 -0.29 -21.76 1.04
CA ALA A 152 -1.06 -22.79 0.37
C ALA A 152 -0.25 -24.09 0.24
N ASP A 153 -0.61 -25.10 1.03
CA ASP A 153 0.10 -26.39 1.08
C ASP A 153 -0.05 -27.24 -0.20
N THR A 154 -1.09 -27.01 -1.00
CA THR A 154 -1.38 -27.81 -2.21
C THR A 154 -1.50 -26.94 -3.47
N PRO A 155 -1.17 -27.48 -4.67
CA PRO A 155 -1.33 -26.75 -5.93
C PRO A 155 -2.80 -26.42 -6.24
N GLU A 156 -3.73 -27.26 -5.83
CA GLU A 156 -5.17 -27.00 -5.96
C GLU A 156 -5.62 -25.84 -5.07
N ALA A 157 -5.16 -25.81 -3.81
CA ALA A 157 -5.40 -24.69 -2.92
C ALA A 157 -4.84 -23.40 -3.55
N ARG A 158 -3.60 -23.44 -4.09
CA ARG A 158 -2.99 -22.29 -4.78
C ARG A 158 -3.82 -21.79 -5.97
N ARG A 159 -4.37 -22.68 -6.80
CA ARG A 159 -5.25 -22.28 -7.93
C ARG A 159 -6.56 -21.67 -7.44
N SER A 160 -7.15 -22.22 -6.38
CA SER A 160 -8.40 -21.69 -5.80
C SER A 160 -8.26 -20.26 -5.24
N LEU A 161 -7.01 -19.81 -5.01
CA LEU A 161 -6.71 -18.47 -4.49
C LEU A 161 -6.70 -17.39 -5.55
N ILE A 162 -6.67 -17.73 -6.84
CA ILE A 162 -6.59 -16.75 -7.92
C ILE A 162 -7.82 -15.82 -7.87
N ALA A 163 -9.02 -16.40 -7.77
CA ALA A 163 -10.26 -15.63 -7.73
C ALA A 163 -10.35 -14.64 -6.55
N PRO A 164 -10.20 -15.06 -5.27
CA PRO A 164 -10.25 -14.11 -4.16
C PRO A 164 -9.09 -13.11 -4.19
N THR A 165 -7.91 -13.50 -4.67
CA THR A 165 -6.76 -12.59 -4.81
C THR A 165 -7.04 -11.48 -5.82
N LEU A 166 -7.47 -11.83 -7.03
CA LEU A 166 -7.80 -10.85 -8.05
C LEU A 166 -8.93 -9.94 -7.59
N LEU A 167 -9.96 -10.52 -6.95
CA LEU A 167 -11.07 -9.75 -6.43
C LEU A 167 -10.62 -8.74 -5.36
N LEU A 168 -9.78 -9.16 -4.41
CA LEU A 168 -9.24 -8.28 -3.38
C LEU A 168 -8.47 -7.12 -4.00
N LEU A 169 -7.55 -7.41 -4.93
CA LEU A 169 -6.72 -6.40 -5.58
C LEU A 169 -7.56 -5.41 -6.38
N VAL A 170 -8.55 -5.89 -7.13
CA VAL A 170 -9.46 -5.04 -7.92
C VAL A 170 -10.32 -4.18 -7.00
N LEU A 171 -10.97 -4.76 -5.99
CA LEU A 171 -11.82 -4.02 -5.05
C LEU A 171 -11.02 -2.99 -4.25
N GLN A 172 -9.80 -3.35 -3.84
CA GLN A 172 -8.93 -2.43 -3.11
C GLN A 172 -8.46 -1.28 -4.01
N ALA A 173 -8.10 -1.54 -5.26
CA ALA A 173 -7.73 -0.49 -6.21
C ALA A 173 -8.91 0.45 -6.51
N LEU A 174 -10.11 -0.11 -6.74
CA LEU A 174 -11.33 0.67 -6.94
C LEU A 174 -11.70 1.47 -5.68
N GLY A 175 -11.57 0.86 -4.49
CA GLY A 175 -11.83 1.53 -3.22
C GLY A 175 -10.89 2.70 -2.99
N ILE A 176 -9.59 2.53 -3.25
CA ILE A 176 -8.61 3.62 -3.17
C ILE A 176 -8.94 4.71 -4.19
N ALA A 177 -9.21 4.36 -5.45
CA ALA A 177 -9.56 5.35 -6.48
C ALA A 177 -10.83 6.14 -6.12
N GLN A 178 -11.86 5.44 -5.63
CA GLN A 178 -13.11 6.07 -5.21
C GLN A 178 -12.90 6.99 -4.01
N LEU A 179 -12.18 6.53 -2.98
CA LEU A 179 -11.91 7.35 -1.80
C LEU A 179 -11.03 8.56 -2.13
N ALA A 180 -10.02 8.38 -2.99
CA ALA A 180 -9.17 9.46 -3.48
C ALA A 180 -9.95 10.51 -4.29
N SER A 181 -11.07 10.14 -4.92
CA SER A 181 -11.93 11.09 -5.64
C SER A 181 -12.80 11.96 -4.72
N VAL A 182 -13.06 11.51 -3.49
CA VAL A 182 -13.92 12.21 -2.51
C VAL A 182 -13.08 13.00 -1.49
N MET A 183 -11.87 12.54 -1.21
CA MET A 183 -10.95 13.21 -0.30
C MET A 183 -10.29 14.43 -0.97
N PRO A 184 -9.89 15.44 -0.17
CA PRO A 184 -9.02 16.49 -0.67
C PRO A 184 -7.80 15.90 -1.38
N PRO A 185 -7.33 16.50 -2.49
CA PRO A 185 -6.18 15.96 -3.21
C PRO A 185 -4.96 15.95 -2.29
N LEU A 186 -4.36 14.77 -2.13
CA LEU A 186 -3.09 14.59 -1.40
C LEU A 186 -1.92 15.34 -2.07
N PHE A 187 -2.08 15.72 -3.33
CA PHE A 187 -1.05 16.38 -4.13
C PHE A 187 -1.57 17.74 -4.62
N GLU A 188 -1.08 18.81 -4.01
CA GLU A 188 -1.33 20.16 -4.51
C GLU A 188 -0.52 20.44 -5.78
N HIS A 189 -1.12 21.20 -6.70
CA HIS A 189 -0.48 21.60 -7.96
C HIS A 189 0.35 22.89 -7.81
N ARG A 190 0.53 23.41 -6.60
CA ARG A 190 1.29 24.64 -6.33
C ARG A 190 2.50 24.31 -5.48
N THR A 191 3.69 24.69 -5.95
CA THR A 191 4.90 24.63 -5.12
C THR A 191 4.98 25.88 -4.25
N THR A 192 5.67 25.78 -3.12
CA THR A 192 6.03 26.93 -2.26
C THR A 192 6.91 27.95 -2.99
N ILE A 193 7.54 27.57 -4.11
CA ILE A 193 8.42 28.41 -4.96
C ILE A 193 7.68 28.86 -6.24
N GLY A 194 6.34 28.90 -6.24
CA GLY A 194 5.56 29.28 -7.44
C GLY A 194 5.62 28.20 -8.52
N HIS A 195 6.29 28.47 -9.64
CA HIS A 195 6.44 27.54 -10.77
C HIS A 195 7.71 26.65 -10.69
N GLY A 196 8.59 26.83 -9.70
CA GLY A 196 9.78 25.98 -9.52
C GLY A 196 10.74 26.01 -10.72
N VAL A 197 11.43 24.88 -10.98
CA VAL A 197 12.35 24.73 -12.14
C VAL A 197 11.62 24.91 -13.47
N ASP A 198 10.31 24.65 -13.49
CA ASP A 198 9.47 24.81 -14.68
C ASP A 198 9.42 26.28 -15.15
N ALA A 199 9.68 27.25 -14.25
CA ALA A 199 9.77 28.67 -14.59
C ALA A 199 10.98 29.02 -15.47
N LEU A 200 12.10 28.29 -15.31
CA LEU A 200 13.36 28.58 -16.01
C LEU A 200 13.29 28.28 -17.52
N GLY A 201 12.36 27.42 -17.94
CA GLY A 201 12.12 27.15 -19.36
C GLY A 201 11.18 28.16 -20.05
N SER A 202 10.47 28.99 -19.29
CA SER A 202 9.41 29.88 -19.81
C SER A 202 9.91 31.26 -20.25
N THR A 203 11.17 31.60 -19.99
CA THR A 203 11.81 32.82 -20.51
C THR A 203 12.23 32.63 -21.97
N SER A 204 11.28 32.38 -22.87
CA SER A 204 11.49 32.72 -24.28
C SER A 204 11.28 34.23 -24.40
N PRO A 205 12.29 35.02 -24.82
CA PRO A 205 12.08 36.44 -25.06
C PRO A 205 11.00 36.57 -26.11
N GLU A 206 9.87 37.18 -25.75
CA GLU A 206 8.91 37.68 -26.74
C GLU A 206 9.69 38.58 -27.68
N ALA A 207 9.88 38.11 -28.91
CA ALA A 207 10.47 38.90 -29.97
C ALA A 207 9.49 40.05 -30.28
N PRO A 208 9.97 41.31 -30.33
CA PRO A 208 9.14 42.49 -30.56
C PRO A 208 8.50 42.52 -31.95
#